data_AF-A0A830BCR4-F1
#
_entry.id   AF-A0A830BCR4-F1
#
_cell.length_a   1.000
_cell.length_b   1.000
_cell.length_c   1.000
_cell.angle_alpha   90.00
_cell.angle_beta   90.00
_cell.angle_gamma   90.00
#
_symmetry.space_group_name_H-M   'P 1'
#
loop_
_entity.id
_entity.type
_entity.pdbx_description
1 polymer ?
#
loop_
_entity_poly.entity_id
_entity_poly.type
_entity_poly.pdbx_seq_one_letter_code
_entity_poly.pdbx_strand_id
1 'polypeptide(L)'
;MQGSLWAEAQKSDELSKVLELDMSELESPFSTTFPNSDHGGKTNRLGSGIKANKRVHLIELRRAYNCEIMLTKVKVPSADLMASVLALGDSSLDIDQIDNLIKFYPTKEEIQILKNYNDEKDNLGKCEQFFLELIKVPRVESRLRVFSFKIQFLSQASDLRNSLNIVNSASEEVRTLVKLKRIMQTILSLGNALNHRTTRGSAVGFRLDSLLKLSETRSRNNKLSLIHYLCKVLS
;
A
#
# COMPACT_ATOMS: atom_id res chain seq x y z
N MET A 1 -29.44 -11.04 19.43
CA MET A 1 -28.83 -12.22 18.77
C MET A 1 -29.90 -13.31 18.63
N GLN A 2 -30.90 -13.12 17.77
CA GLN A 2 -31.89 -14.16 17.46
C GLN A 2 -31.72 -14.51 15.98
N GLY A 3 -31.58 -15.81 15.67
CA GLY A 3 -31.29 -16.32 14.33
C GLY A 3 -29.81 -16.57 14.01
N SER A 4 -28.90 -16.44 14.99
CA SER A 4 -27.50 -16.87 14.84
C SER A 4 -27.31 -18.30 15.33
N LEU A 5 -26.35 -19.02 14.73
CA LEU A 5 -25.95 -20.38 15.14
C LEU A 5 -25.65 -20.47 16.65
N TRP A 6 -25.08 -19.41 17.23
CA TRP A 6 -24.82 -19.27 18.67
C TRP A 6 -26.08 -19.21 19.56
N ALA A 7 -27.19 -18.70 19.01
CA ALA A 7 -28.47 -18.60 19.71
C ALA A 7 -29.30 -19.89 19.62
N GLU A 8 -29.00 -20.75 18.63
CA GLU A 8 -29.51 -22.12 18.52
C GLU A 8 -28.67 -23.09 19.36
N ALA A 9 -27.35 -22.90 19.42
CA ALA A 9 -26.45 -23.72 20.21
C ALA A 9 -26.75 -23.68 21.73
N GLN A 10 -27.29 -22.56 22.23
CA GLN A 10 -27.73 -22.43 23.63
C GLN A 10 -29.13 -23.03 23.90
N LYS A 11 -29.90 -23.37 22.87
CA LYS A 11 -31.26 -23.95 22.99
C LYS A 11 -31.29 -25.46 22.80
N SER A 12 -30.26 -26.02 22.19
CA SER A 12 -30.12 -27.47 22.03
C SER A 12 -29.52 -28.07 23.29
N ASP A 13 -30.35 -28.77 24.07
CA ASP A 13 -29.93 -29.46 25.30
C ASP A 13 -28.93 -30.61 25.04
N GLU A 14 -28.75 -31.00 23.76
CA GLU A 14 -27.71 -31.94 23.32
C GLU A 14 -26.30 -31.31 23.27
N LEU A 15 -26.19 -29.98 23.14
CA LEU A 15 -24.92 -29.26 23.17
C LEU A 15 -24.50 -28.86 24.59
N SER A 16 -25.42 -28.90 25.57
CA SER A 16 -25.15 -28.69 26.99
C SER A 16 -24.21 -29.75 27.58
N LYS A 17 -24.08 -30.91 26.92
CA LYS A 17 -22.95 -31.84 27.08
C LYS A 17 -21.72 -31.30 26.33
N VAL A 18 -21.39 -30.04 26.54
CA VAL A 18 -20.07 -29.52 26.18
C VAL A 18 -19.10 -30.46 26.88
N LEU A 19 -18.30 -31.17 26.09
CA LEU A 19 -17.22 -32.06 26.53
C LEU A 19 -16.65 -31.52 27.84
N GLU A 20 -16.62 -32.33 28.91
CA GLU A 20 -15.85 -32.00 30.10
C GLU A 20 -14.39 -31.87 29.66
N LEU A 21 -14.01 -30.65 29.29
CA LEU A 21 -12.66 -30.33 28.87
C LEU A 21 -11.83 -30.31 30.14
N ASP A 22 -10.94 -31.29 30.28
CA ASP A 22 -9.94 -31.27 31.34
C ASP A 22 -9.03 -30.06 31.10
N MET A 23 -9.23 -29.03 31.92
CA MET A 23 -8.47 -27.80 31.85
C MET A 23 -6.97 -28.06 32.03
N SER A 24 -6.61 -29.12 32.76
CA SER A 24 -5.22 -29.52 32.98
C SER A 24 -4.60 -30.13 31.72
N GLU A 25 -5.37 -30.93 30.97
CA GLU A 25 -4.96 -31.50 29.67
C GLU A 25 -4.85 -30.40 28.61
N LEU A 26 -5.72 -29.39 28.64
CA LEU A 26 -5.66 -28.25 27.73
C LEU A 26 -4.49 -27.30 28.06
N GLU A 27 -4.21 -27.09 29.35
CA GLU A 27 -3.10 -26.24 29.77
C GLU A 27 -1.73 -26.86 29.45
N SER A 28 -1.56 -28.18 29.53
CA SER A 28 -0.26 -28.84 29.26
C SER A 28 0.36 -28.51 27.88
N PRO A 29 -0.36 -28.61 26.74
CA PRO A 29 0.17 -28.30 25.41
C PRO A 29 0.01 -26.83 24.99
N PHE A 30 -0.92 -26.07 25.58
CA PHE A 30 -1.21 -24.68 25.21
C PHE A 30 -0.78 -23.65 26.26
N SER A 31 -0.12 -24.08 27.35
CA SER A 31 0.48 -23.18 28.33
C SER A 31 1.61 -22.37 27.69
N THR A 32 1.61 -21.07 27.97
CA THR A 32 2.69 -20.15 27.60
C THR A 32 3.98 -20.41 28.39
N THR A 33 3.97 -21.35 29.34
CA THR A 33 5.13 -21.74 30.15
C THR A 33 5.47 -23.22 29.97
N PHE A 34 6.66 -23.51 29.42
CA PHE A 34 7.17 -24.88 29.30
C PHE A 34 7.58 -25.47 30.67
N PRO A 35 7.16 -26.69 31.05
CA PRO A 35 7.59 -27.33 32.30
C PRO A 35 9.05 -27.78 32.21
N ASN A 36 9.82 -27.48 33.27
CA ASN A 36 11.13 -28.09 33.50
C ASN A 36 10.91 -29.56 33.87
N SER A 37 11.29 -30.49 33.01
CA SER A 37 11.39 -31.89 33.39
C SER A 37 12.72 -32.10 34.12
N ASP A 38 12.65 -32.12 35.44
CA ASP A 38 13.68 -32.68 36.30
C ASP A 38 13.46 -34.20 36.35
N HIS A 39 14.29 -34.99 35.65
CA HIS A 39 14.64 -36.37 36.04
C HIS A 39 15.83 -36.87 35.21
N GLY A 40 16.85 -37.35 35.93
CA GLY A 40 18.15 -37.73 35.41
C GLY A 40 18.16 -38.97 34.53
N GLY A 41 18.99 -38.91 33.49
CA GLY A 41 19.39 -40.03 32.66
C GLY A 41 20.61 -39.65 31.83
N LYS A 42 21.79 -40.11 32.26
CA LYS A 42 23.10 -39.86 31.62
C LYS A 42 23.08 -40.28 30.14
N THR A 43 23.25 -39.35 29.20
CA THR A 43 24.10 -39.57 28.02
C THR A 43 24.86 -38.30 27.67
N ASN A 44 26.17 -38.47 27.49
CA ASN A 44 27.17 -37.43 27.37
C ASN A 44 27.21 -36.91 25.92
N ARG A 45 26.77 -35.68 25.65
CA ARG A 45 27.22 -34.89 24.49
C ARG A 45 27.34 -33.41 24.86
N LEU A 46 28.58 -32.94 24.81
CA LEU A 46 29.00 -31.55 24.97
C LEU A 46 28.29 -30.63 23.96
N GLY A 47 27.87 -29.45 24.42
CA GLY A 47 27.46 -28.36 23.52
C GLY A 47 26.70 -27.23 24.19
N SER A 48 27.39 -26.47 25.05
CA SER A 48 27.13 -25.07 25.43
C SER A 48 25.69 -24.62 25.73
N GLY A 49 25.40 -24.38 27.01
CA GLY A 49 24.15 -23.80 27.48
C GLY A 49 23.86 -22.42 26.90
N ILE A 50 22.86 -22.37 26.02
CA ILE A 50 22.04 -21.18 25.84
C ILE A 50 20.99 -21.26 26.95
N LYS A 51 21.14 -20.43 27.99
CA LYS A 51 20.01 -20.09 28.86
C LYS A 51 18.96 -19.47 27.94
N ALA A 52 17.99 -20.27 27.51
CA ALA A 52 16.83 -19.75 26.81
C ALA A 52 16.07 -18.90 27.83
N ASN A 53 16.34 -17.59 27.83
CA ASN A 53 15.51 -16.64 28.54
C ASN A 53 14.08 -16.87 28.05
N LYS A 54 13.23 -17.45 28.92
CA LYS A 54 11.80 -17.65 28.69
C LYS A 54 11.18 -16.27 28.51
N ARG A 55 11.15 -15.78 27.27
CA ARG A 55 10.48 -14.52 26.96
C ARG A 55 8.98 -14.79 26.85
N VAL A 56 8.20 -13.95 27.51
CA VAL A 56 6.74 -14.01 27.49
C VAL A 56 6.25 -13.39 26.17
N HIS A 57 5.45 -14.16 25.44
CA HIS A 57 4.84 -13.72 24.18
C HIS A 57 3.34 -13.52 24.40
N LEU A 58 2.88 -12.29 24.25
CA LEU A 58 1.47 -11.90 24.41
C LEU A 58 0.79 -11.66 23.06
N ILE A 59 1.59 -11.37 22.04
CA ILE A 59 1.14 -11.17 20.67
C ILE A 59 1.25 -12.51 19.93
N GLU A 60 0.35 -12.74 18.97
CA GLU A 60 0.39 -13.94 18.12
C GLU A 60 1.80 -14.13 17.52
N LEU A 61 2.38 -15.32 17.68
CA LEU A 61 3.78 -15.59 17.31
C LEU A 61 4.10 -15.19 15.86
N ARG A 62 3.18 -15.43 14.92
CA ARG A 62 3.38 -15.07 13.52
C ARG A 62 3.47 -13.55 13.34
N ARG A 63 2.63 -12.79 14.04
CA ARG A 63 2.63 -11.33 14.01
C ARG A 63 3.86 -10.76 14.70
N ALA A 64 4.23 -11.30 15.87
CA ALA A 64 5.45 -10.94 16.58
C ALA A 64 6.70 -11.17 15.71
N TYR A 65 6.79 -12.33 15.04
CA TYR A 65 7.90 -12.65 14.14
C TYR A 65 7.99 -11.67 12.94
N ASN A 66 6.86 -11.36 12.30
CA ASN A 66 6.84 -10.38 11.20
C ASN A 66 7.26 -8.98 11.67
N CYS A 67 6.87 -8.58 12.87
CA CYS A 67 7.30 -7.32 13.48
C CYS A 67 8.81 -7.34 13.75
N GLU A 68 9.36 -8.42 14.30
CA GLU A 68 10.80 -8.55 14.53
C GLU A 68 11.60 -8.48 13.21
N ILE A 69 11.14 -9.12 12.14
CA ILE A 69 11.76 -8.98 10.81
C ILE A 69 11.73 -7.52 10.36
N MET A 70 10.61 -6.82 10.51
CA MET A 70 10.51 -5.41 10.17
C MET A 70 11.50 -4.58 11.00
N LEU A 71 11.60 -4.83 12.30
CA LEU A 71 12.55 -4.15 13.18
C LEU A 71 14.00 -4.36 12.76
N THR A 72 14.37 -5.51 12.18
CA THR A 72 15.72 -5.68 11.62
C THR A 72 15.99 -4.84 10.37
N LYS A 73 14.94 -4.45 9.63
CA LYS A 73 15.06 -3.55 8.48
C LYS A 73 15.16 -2.10 8.92
N VAL A 74 14.51 -1.74 10.03
CA VAL A 74 14.61 -0.44 10.66
C VAL A 74 15.89 -0.40 11.50
N LYS A 75 17.00 0.02 10.89
CA LYS A 75 18.33 0.09 11.54
C LYS A 75 18.46 1.21 12.59
N VAL A 76 17.35 1.71 13.11
CA VAL A 76 17.28 2.82 14.07
C VAL A 76 16.92 2.25 15.44
N PRO A 77 17.66 2.61 16.51
CA PRO A 77 17.29 2.24 17.88
C PRO A 77 15.84 2.65 18.19
N SER A 78 15.11 1.81 18.94
CA SER A 78 13.69 2.07 19.27
C SER A 78 13.49 3.43 19.93
N ALA A 79 14.39 3.85 20.83
CA ALA A 79 14.34 5.16 21.48
C ALA A 79 14.46 6.33 20.49
N ASP A 80 15.43 6.27 19.57
CA ASP A 80 15.64 7.30 18.54
C ASP A 80 14.48 7.36 17.57
N LEU A 81 13.88 6.21 17.26
CA LEU A 81 12.68 6.11 16.44
C LEU A 81 11.49 6.81 17.12
N MET A 82 11.26 6.55 18.41
CA MET A 82 10.19 7.23 19.16
C MET A 82 10.41 8.73 19.23
N ALA A 83 11.66 9.17 19.48
CA ALA A 83 12.01 10.59 19.49
C ALA A 83 11.77 11.24 18.11
N SER A 84 12.11 10.53 17.04
CA SER A 84 11.89 10.98 15.65
C SER A 84 10.41 11.13 15.33
N VAL A 85 9.59 10.15 15.71
CA VAL A 85 8.13 10.19 15.52
C VAL A 85 7.49 11.29 16.38
N LEU A 86 8.01 11.54 17.58
CA LEU A 86 7.53 12.60 18.47
C LEU A 86 7.88 13.99 17.93
N ALA A 87 9.10 14.17 17.45
CA ALA A 87 9.60 15.43 16.90
C ALA A 87 9.15 15.70 15.45
N LEU A 88 8.63 14.69 14.74
CA LEU A 88 8.34 14.75 13.29
C LEU A 88 9.56 15.27 12.49
N GLY A 89 10.75 14.81 12.89
CA GLY A 89 12.03 15.32 12.38
C GLY A 89 12.38 14.75 11.01
N ASP A 90 12.81 15.60 10.08
CA ASP A 90 12.94 15.27 8.65
C ASP A 90 14.10 14.34 8.26
N SER A 91 14.98 13.96 9.20
CA SER A 91 16.30 13.43 8.83
C SER A 91 16.61 11.99 9.28
N SER A 92 15.70 11.32 10.01
CA SER A 92 16.00 10.01 10.61
C SER A 92 15.18 8.84 10.04
N LEU A 93 14.02 9.10 9.45
CA LEU A 93 13.12 8.06 8.96
C LEU A 93 12.75 8.30 7.50
N ASP A 94 12.89 7.26 6.67
CA ASP A 94 12.40 7.27 5.30
C ASP A 94 10.91 6.89 5.22
N ILE A 95 10.32 7.03 4.03
CA ILE A 95 8.90 6.76 3.82
C ILE A 95 8.55 5.28 4.00
N ASP A 96 9.43 4.37 3.58
CA ASP A 96 9.21 2.93 3.71
C ASP A 96 9.20 2.52 5.18
N GLN A 97 10.08 3.12 5.99
CA GLN A 97 10.15 2.92 7.43
C GLN A 97 8.87 3.41 8.10
N ILE A 98 8.37 4.60 7.75
CA ILE A 98 7.12 5.14 8.30
C ILE A 98 5.92 4.27 7.89
N ASP A 99 5.83 3.86 6.64
CA ASP A 99 4.72 3.01 6.17
C ASP A 99 4.75 1.64 6.85
N ASN A 100 5.94 1.07 7.07
CA ASN A 100 6.09 -0.13 7.88
C ASN A 100 5.64 0.11 9.34
N LEU A 101 6.01 1.24 9.96
CA LEU A 101 5.56 1.58 11.32
C LEU A 101 4.03 1.71 11.41
N ILE A 102 3.39 2.30 10.41
CA ILE A 102 1.93 2.38 10.32
C ILE A 102 1.32 0.98 10.19
N LYS A 103 1.90 0.13 9.33
CA LYS A 103 1.42 -1.23 9.09
C LYS A 103 1.52 -2.14 10.32
N PHE A 104 2.59 -1.99 11.09
CA PHE A 104 2.86 -2.80 12.28
C PHE A 104 2.39 -2.12 13.57
N TYR A 105 1.65 -1.02 13.48
CA TYR A 105 1.03 -0.40 14.64
C TYR A 105 0.13 -1.43 15.37
N PRO A 106 0.26 -1.59 16.71
CA PRO A 106 -0.52 -2.56 17.46
C PRO A 106 -2.02 -2.24 17.39
N THR A 107 -2.85 -3.30 17.33
CA THR A 107 -4.31 -3.14 17.35
C THR A 107 -4.80 -2.71 18.73
N LYS A 108 -6.05 -2.25 18.84
CA LYS A 108 -6.61 -1.80 20.13
C LYS A 108 -6.62 -2.92 21.17
N GLU A 109 -6.87 -4.15 20.72
CA GLU A 109 -6.87 -5.36 21.52
C GLU A 109 -5.46 -5.67 22.04
N GLU A 110 -4.45 -5.60 21.16
CA GLU A 110 -3.04 -5.81 21.51
C GLU A 110 -2.53 -4.75 22.49
N ILE A 111 -2.92 -3.48 22.29
CA ILE A 111 -2.63 -2.38 23.21
C ILE A 111 -3.24 -2.68 24.59
N GLN A 112 -4.46 -3.21 24.65
CA GLN A 112 -5.12 -3.52 25.92
C GLN A 112 -4.44 -4.68 26.65
N ILE A 113 -4.08 -5.74 25.92
CA ILE A 113 -3.33 -6.88 26.47
C ILE A 113 -2.00 -6.42 27.05
N LEU A 114 -1.24 -5.61 26.30
CA LEU A 114 0.05 -5.08 26.74
C LEU A 114 -0.06 -4.12 27.92
N LYS A 115 -1.15 -3.34 28.01
CA LYS A 115 -1.41 -2.44 29.15
C LYS A 115 -1.83 -3.17 30.41
N ASN A 116 -2.54 -4.28 30.27
CA ASN A 116 -3.03 -5.09 31.39
C ASN A 116 -1.97 -6.06 31.94
N TYR A 117 -0.82 -6.19 31.26
CA TYR A 117 0.30 -6.99 31.73
C TYR A 117 1.03 -6.28 32.88
N ASN A 118 0.91 -6.85 34.08
CA ASN A 118 1.44 -6.30 35.33
C ASN A 118 2.78 -6.92 35.77
N ASP A 119 3.24 -7.97 35.09
CA ASP A 119 4.52 -8.62 35.42
C ASP A 119 5.71 -7.84 34.83
N GLU A 120 6.92 -8.38 34.99
CA GLU A 120 8.16 -7.79 34.48
C GLU A 120 8.15 -7.63 32.95
N LYS A 121 7.98 -6.38 32.51
CA LYS A 121 7.97 -6.00 31.08
C LYS A 121 9.30 -6.30 30.36
N ASP A 122 10.39 -6.47 31.11
CA ASP A 122 11.70 -6.84 30.57
C ASP A 122 11.76 -8.29 30.09
N ASN A 123 10.85 -9.15 30.56
CA ASN A 123 10.74 -10.53 30.11
C ASN A 123 9.92 -10.69 28.83
N LEU A 124 9.33 -9.62 28.29
CA LEU A 124 8.54 -9.69 27.06
C LEU A 124 9.41 -9.91 25.81
N GLY A 125 8.80 -10.44 24.74
CA GLY A 125 9.41 -10.52 23.41
C GLY A 125 9.82 -9.14 22.85
N LYS A 126 10.69 -9.12 21.83
CA LYS A 126 11.20 -7.83 21.28
C LYS A 126 10.08 -7.00 20.65
N CYS A 127 9.13 -7.67 19.99
CA CYS A 127 7.94 -7.05 19.42
C CYS A 127 7.10 -6.35 20.49
N GLU A 128 6.82 -7.03 21.60
CA GLU A 128 6.04 -6.50 22.72
C GLU A 128 6.74 -5.32 23.40
N GLN A 129 8.05 -5.41 23.63
CA GLN A 129 8.85 -4.30 24.16
C GLN A 129 8.79 -3.08 23.22
N PHE A 130 8.88 -3.30 21.91
CA PHE A 130 8.76 -2.23 20.92
C PHE A 130 7.37 -1.59 20.92
N PHE A 131 6.30 -2.39 20.99
CA PHE A 131 4.93 -1.88 21.08
C PHE A 131 4.71 -1.06 22.35
N LEU A 132 5.27 -1.48 23.48
CA LEU A 132 5.22 -0.71 24.73
C LEU A 132 5.87 0.68 24.57
N GLU A 133 7.02 0.78 23.91
CA GLU A 133 7.65 2.08 23.61
C GLU A 133 6.80 2.93 22.65
N LEU A 134 6.20 2.31 21.64
CA LEU A 134 5.31 2.98 20.68
C LEU A 134 4.07 3.60 21.33
N ILE A 135 3.44 2.86 22.26
CA ILE A 135 2.20 3.27 22.93
C ILE A 135 2.46 4.42 23.92
N LYS A 136 3.70 4.60 24.40
CA LYS A 136 4.07 5.78 25.23
C LYS A 136 3.96 7.08 24.43
N VAL A 137 4.12 7.03 23.11
CA VAL A 137 4.02 8.22 22.26
C VAL A 137 2.54 8.59 22.09
N PRO A 138 2.12 9.82 22.47
CA PRO A 138 0.72 10.21 22.38
C PRO A 138 0.28 10.35 20.92
N ARG A 139 -0.87 9.73 20.60
CA ARG A 139 -1.51 9.77 19.27
C ARG A 139 -0.57 9.31 18.14
N VAL A 140 0.25 8.30 18.41
CA VAL A 140 1.31 7.87 17.48
C VAL A 140 0.79 7.48 16.10
N GLU A 141 -0.36 6.81 16.00
CA GLU A 141 -0.97 6.47 14.69
C GLU A 141 -1.22 7.74 13.85
N SER A 142 -1.85 8.75 14.44
CA SER A 142 -2.11 10.03 13.77
C SER A 142 -0.81 10.75 13.41
N ARG A 143 0.20 10.71 14.30
CA ARG A 143 1.52 11.32 14.05
C ARG A 143 2.22 10.66 12.87
N LEU A 144 2.26 9.33 12.82
CA LEU A 144 2.87 8.59 11.72
C LEU A 144 2.20 8.92 10.38
N ARG A 145 0.87 9.01 10.34
CA ARG A 145 0.14 9.42 9.13
C ARG A 145 0.49 10.85 8.70
N VAL A 146 0.54 11.80 9.63
CA VAL A 146 0.95 13.18 9.35
C VAL A 146 2.41 13.24 8.90
N PHE A 147 3.27 12.42 9.49
CA PHE A 147 4.68 12.36 9.13
C PHE A 147 4.88 11.81 7.71
N SER A 148 4.22 10.70 7.38
CA SER A 148 4.19 10.13 6.03
C SER A 148 3.75 11.18 5.01
N PHE A 149 2.65 11.88 5.30
CA PHE A 149 2.16 12.97 4.46
C PHE A 149 3.17 14.11 4.32
N LYS A 150 3.78 14.58 5.42
CA LYS A 150 4.76 15.68 5.43
C LYS A 150 5.93 15.38 4.49
N ILE A 151 6.49 14.18 4.55
CA ILE A 151 7.62 13.76 3.71
C ILE A 151 7.23 13.71 2.23
N GLN A 152 6.04 13.16 1.93
CA GLN A 152 5.59 12.98 0.55
C GLN A 152 5.04 14.27 -0.09
N PHE A 153 4.59 15.24 0.71
CA PHE A 153 3.80 16.37 0.25
C PHE A 153 4.49 17.18 -0.86
N LEU A 154 5.77 17.54 -0.67
CA LEU A 154 6.49 18.36 -1.65
C LEU A 154 6.69 17.63 -2.97
N SER A 155 6.99 16.32 -2.93
CA SER A 155 7.13 15.51 -4.15
C SER A 155 5.79 15.41 -4.88
N GLN A 156 4.72 15.03 -4.17
CA GLN A 156 3.39 14.89 -4.77
C GLN A 156 2.87 16.21 -5.37
N ALA A 157 3.09 17.33 -4.68
CA ALA A 157 2.71 18.65 -5.17
C ALA A 157 3.52 19.04 -6.42
N SER A 158 4.82 18.74 -6.45
CA SER A 158 5.69 18.97 -7.60
C SER A 158 5.24 18.14 -8.81
N ASP A 159 4.98 16.84 -8.61
CA ASP A 159 4.55 15.92 -9.67
C ASP A 159 3.20 16.34 -10.28
N LEU A 160 2.26 16.75 -9.42
CA LEU A 160 0.98 17.29 -9.86
C LEU A 160 1.17 18.60 -10.66
N ARG A 161 2.01 19.52 -10.16
CA ARG A 161 2.29 20.79 -10.84
C ARG A 161 2.92 20.54 -12.22
N ASN A 162 3.86 19.61 -12.32
CA ASN A 162 4.49 19.24 -13.58
C ASN A 162 3.47 18.65 -14.56
N SER A 163 2.62 17.74 -14.10
CA SER A 163 1.56 17.16 -14.92
C SER A 163 0.58 18.22 -15.46
N LEU A 164 0.18 19.18 -14.62
CA LEU A 164 -0.69 20.29 -15.03
C LEU A 164 0.00 21.20 -16.04
N ASN A 165 1.27 21.51 -15.82
CA ASN A 165 2.04 22.33 -16.76
C ASN A 165 2.16 21.65 -18.13
N ILE A 166 2.39 20.34 -18.18
CA ILE A 166 2.45 19.59 -19.45
C ILE A 166 1.11 19.71 -20.21
N VAL A 167 -0.01 19.48 -19.52
CA VAL A 167 -1.34 19.59 -20.14
C VAL A 167 -1.62 21.01 -20.63
N ASN A 168 -1.28 22.01 -19.82
CA ASN A 168 -1.48 23.42 -20.16
C ASN A 168 -0.63 23.82 -21.37
N SER A 169 0.67 23.50 -21.34
CA SER A 169 1.59 23.78 -22.45
C SER A 169 1.15 23.08 -23.73
N ALA A 170 0.82 21.79 -23.69
CA ALA A 170 0.34 21.06 -24.87
C ALA A 170 -0.97 21.66 -25.43
N SER A 171 -1.89 22.08 -24.57
CA SER A 171 -3.14 22.73 -24.97
C SER A 171 -2.90 24.08 -25.63
N GLU A 172 -2.00 24.89 -25.08
CA GLU A 172 -1.61 26.18 -25.65
C GLU A 172 -0.88 26.03 -26.98
N GLU A 173 0.03 25.06 -27.08
CA GLU A 173 0.72 24.74 -28.33
C GLU A 173 -0.29 24.36 -29.41
N VAL A 174 -1.21 23.43 -29.15
CA VAL A 174 -2.25 23.03 -30.12
C VAL A 174 -3.12 24.23 -30.53
N ARG A 175 -3.45 25.12 -29.59
CA ARG A 175 -4.30 26.31 -29.84
C ARG A 175 -3.58 27.39 -30.66
N THR A 176 -2.29 27.59 -30.43
CA THR A 176 -1.52 28.70 -31.02
C THR A 176 -0.77 28.29 -32.29
N LEU A 177 -0.49 27.00 -32.48
CA LEU A 177 0.34 26.51 -33.59
C LEU A 177 -0.31 26.77 -34.96
N VAL A 178 0.18 27.81 -35.64
CA VAL A 178 -0.30 28.23 -36.96
C VAL A 178 -0.13 27.14 -38.01
N LYS A 179 0.97 26.36 -37.94
CA LYS A 179 1.22 25.23 -38.85
C LYS A 179 0.11 24.18 -38.77
N LEU A 180 -0.35 23.85 -37.56
CA LEU A 180 -1.45 22.90 -37.36
C LEU A 180 -2.76 23.44 -37.95
N LYS A 181 -3.05 24.73 -37.75
CA LYS A 181 -4.24 25.38 -38.35
C LYS A 181 -4.21 25.29 -39.88
N ARG A 182 -3.05 25.54 -40.51
CA ARG A 182 -2.87 25.40 -41.96
C ARG A 182 -3.12 23.97 -42.43
N ILE A 183 -2.56 22.97 -41.74
CA ILE A 183 -2.79 21.55 -42.04
C ILE A 183 -4.28 21.21 -41.99
N MET A 184 -4.98 21.63 -40.93
CA MET A 184 -6.41 21.37 -40.74
C MET A 184 -7.25 22.01 -41.85
N GLN A 185 -6.92 23.24 -42.27
CA GLN A 185 -7.61 23.93 -43.38
C GLN A 185 -7.39 23.22 -44.73
N THR A 186 -6.16 22.75 -45.00
CA THR A 186 -5.86 21.99 -46.22
C THR A 186 -6.64 20.67 -46.24
N ILE A 187 -6.70 19.96 -45.10
CA ILE A 187 -7.49 18.73 -44.98
C ILE A 187 -8.97 19.00 -45.22
N LEU A 188 -9.53 20.07 -44.65
CA LEU A 188 -10.92 20.45 -44.85
C LEU A 188 -11.22 20.72 -46.34
N SER A 189 -10.35 21.49 -47.00
CA SER A 189 -10.49 21.82 -48.43
C SER A 189 -10.43 20.58 -49.31
N LEU A 190 -9.50 19.67 -49.03
CA LEU A 190 -9.34 18.41 -49.74
C LEU A 190 -10.54 17.48 -49.50
N GLY A 191 -11.02 17.40 -48.26
CA GLY A 191 -12.21 16.63 -47.90
C GLY A 191 -13.47 17.13 -48.61
N ASN A 192 -13.67 18.45 -48.66
CA ASN A 192 -14.80 19.06 -49.39
C ASN A 192 -14.71 18.80 -50.90
N ALA A 193 -13.51 18.92 -51.49
CA ALA A 193 -13.30 18.63 -52.91
C ALA A 193 -13.57 17.16 -53.26
N LEU A 194 -13.12 16.21 -52.43
CA LEU A 194 -13.36 14.78 -52.64
C LEU A 194 -14.83 14.40 -52.46
N ASN A 195 -15.52 15.05 -51.52
CA ASN A 195 -16.91 14.73 -51.16
C ASN A 195 -17.94 15.64 -51.82
N HIS A 196 -17.56 16.40 -52.84
CA HIS A 196 -18.38 17.48 -53.42
C HIS A 196 -19.75 17.03 -53.98
N ARG A 197 -19.94 15.74 -54.24
CA ARG A 197 -21.21 15.14 -54.73
C ARG A 197 -22.05 14.49 -53.62
N THR A 198 -21.61 14.61 -52.37
CA THR A 198 -22.28 14.02 -51.22
C THR A 198 -22.75 15.13 -50.28
N THR A 199 -23.62 14.79 -49.33
CA THR A 199 -24.03 15.70 -48.23
C THR A 199 -22.86 16.18 -47.36
N ARG A 200 -21.65 15.62 -47.55
CA ARG A 200 -20.41 15.97 -46.83
C ARG A 200 -19.49 16.92 -47.60
N GLY A 201 -19.88 17.41 -48.78
CA GLY A 201 -19.05 18.24 -49.66
C GLY A 201 -18.91 19.73 -49.27
N SER A 202 -19.62 20.18 -48.23
CA SER A 202 -19.63 21.59 -47.78
C SER A 202 -19.47 21.69 -46.26
N ALA A 203 -18.54 20.92 -45.70
CA ALA A 203 -18.26 20.96 -44.28
C ALA A 203 -17.52 22.26 -43.89
N VAL A 204 -17.85 22.81 -42.72
CA VAL A 204 -17.16 23.95 -42.09
C VAL A 204 -16.07 23.51 -41.12
N GLY A 205 -16.01 22.22 -40.80
CA GLY A 205 -15.05 21.61 -39.90
C GLY A 205 -15.26 20.09 -39.81
N PHE A 206 -14.33 19.40 -39.16
CA PHE A 206 -14.40 17.95 -38.96
C PHE A 206 -13.89 17.57 -37.57
N ARG A 207 -14.29 16.40 -37.07
CA ARG A 207 -13.79 15.85 -35.80
C ARG A 207 -12.35 15.38 -35.94
N LEU A 208 -11.51 15.63 -34.93
CA LEU A 208 -10.09 15.24 -34.93
C LEU A 208 -9.85 13.73 -35.20
N ASP A 209 -10.76 12.85 -34.75
CA ASP A 209 -10.68 11.41 -35.03
C ASP A 209 -10.69 11.09 -36.55
N SER A 210 -11.18 12.00 -37.38
CA SER A 210 -11.17 11.86 -38.84
C SER A 210 -9.76 11.93 -39.43
N LEU A 211 -8.77 12.45 -38.70
CA LEU A 211 -7.38 12.47 -39.13
C LEU A 211 -6.84 11.06 -39.38
N LEU A 212 -7.29 10.07 -38.61
CA LEU A 212 -6.88 8.66 -38.78
C LEU A 212 -7.34 8.12 -40.15
N LYS A 213 -8.49 8.57 -40.65
CA LYS A 213 -9.08 8.15 -41.94
C LYS A 213 -8.32 8.68 -43.16
N LEU A 214 -7.43 9.66 -42.98
CA LEU A 214 -6.55 10.15 -44.05
C LEU A 214 -5.55 9.08 -44.48
N SER A 215 -5.18 8.17 -43.57
CA SER A 215 -4.31 7.03 -43.89
C SER A 215 -5.06 5.93 -44.66
N GLU A 216 -6.36 5.78 -44.41
CA GLU A 216 -7.24 4.78 -45.01
C GLU A 216 -7.71 5.17 -46.42
N THR A 217 -7.87 6.46 -46.67
CA THR A 217 -8.33 6.98 -47.97
C THR A 217 -7.19 6.87 -48.99
N ARG A 218 -7.34 5.99 -49.99
CA ARG A 218 -6.32 5.70 -51.01
C ARG A 218 -6.69 6.22 -52.40
N SER A 219 -5.66 6.47 -53.21
CA SER A 219 -5.80 6.76 -54.64
C SER A 219 -6.40 5.57 -55.38
N ARG A 220 -6.93 5.81 -56.59
CA ARG A 220 -7.57 4.78 -57.44
C ARG A 220 -6.67 3.55 -57.69
N ASN A 221 -5.35 3.72 -57.68
CA ASN A 221 -4.37 2.65 -57.87
C ASN A 221 -3.82 2.07 -56.56
N ASN A 222 -4.36 2.45 -55.40
CA ASN A 222 -3.95 2.06 -54.04
C ASN A 222 -2.49 2.35 -53.65
N LYS A 223 -1.70 3.03 -54.51
CA LYS A 223 -0.28 3.31 -54.28
C LYS A 223 -0.02 4.50 -53.36
N LEU A 224 -0.95 5.45 -53.26
CA LEU A 224 -0.80 6.66 -52.45
C LEU A 224 -2.03 6.82 -51.55
N SER A 225 -1.84 7.15 -50.27
CA SER A 225 -2.94 7.57 -49.40
C SER A 225 -3.05 9.08 -49.31
N LEU A 226 -4.18 9.56 -48.80
CA LEU A 226 -4.48 10.98 -48.72
C LEU A 226 -3.48 11.72 -47.83
N ILE A 227 -2.94 11.06 -46.79
CA ILE A 227 -1.86 11.62 -45.98
C ILE A 227 -0.55 11.81 -46.77
N HIS A 228 -0.19 10.91 -47.70
CA HIS A 228 0.98 11.08 -48.56
C HIS A 228 0.81 12.27 -49.51
N TYR A 229 -0.39 12.42 -50.07
CA TYR A 229 -0.72 13.56 -50.92
C TYR A 229 -0.70 14.87 -50.12
N LEU A 230 -1.25 14.87 -48.90
CA LEU A 230 -1.24 16.01 -48.00
C LEU A 230 0.20 16.46 -47.68
N CYS A 231 1.10 15.52 -47.35
CA CYS A 231 2.51 15.83 -47.12
C CYS A 231 3.15 16.48 -48.36
N LYS A 232 2.87 15.96 -49.57
CA LYS A 232 3.37 16.55 -50.82
C LYS A 232 2.87 17.97 -51.06
N VAL A 233 1.63 18.28 -50.69
CA VAL A 233 1.02 19.62 -50.87
C VAL A 233 1.54 20.63 -49.83
N LEU A 234 1.96 20.14 -48.66
CA LEU A 234 2.43 20.97 -47.55
C LEU A 234 3.96 21.09 -47.45
N SER A 235 4.70 20.29 -48.24
CA SER A 235 6.16 20.40 -48.41
C SER A 235 6.50 21.63 -49.25
#